data_AF-A0A9W9DP78-F1
#
_entry.id   AF-A0A9W9DP78-F1
#
_cell.length_a   1.000
_cell.length_b   1.000
_cell.length_c   1.000
_cell.angle_alpha   90.00
_cell.angle_beta   90.00
_cell.angle_gamma   90.00
#
_symmetry.space_group_name_H-M   'P 1'
#
loop_
_entity.id
_entity.type
_entity.pdbx_description
1 polymer ?
#
loop_
_entity_poly.entity_id
_entity_poly.type
_entity_poly.pdbx_seq_one_letter_code
_entity_poly.pdbx_strand_id
1 'polypeptide(L)'
;MNVSQSVLELPLPLLLLIHLKILQYPLINNEDFDIHIFDAQKRGLRARIKMMEDLGYWLVNRIEGKGTKKAIYPCIKPSETIAFRTSFAKYLEALRQSSIKENAASSVWWRGVQARKSVLEECTGEKFLRLLLAFSTQVLSRLSPNHYTLSLPELYYSTRLASTQAFQRKWIKVASNLLEREQRLMDTKIIHTSTTSPFQSKFQSLSTPRLVALKDSKLQDVLSQECWRGESAQKILEFFVTLAGPGCGSAEDGKHREPSPFGTLPHLSYSPQTEVQLLPVAAARHLYYLQRLKRPVFSLAEAELAAAAKKAKTPNSSSGNMALQNSTQPEFDYAVFALRHHLANEESVRVVFNHALKRLAAETSKLQEKSHEKKFKPDALAGRADKIKQQTLPKSSFCMVHLPATEVNAVEEFSLWEDKYNFDKKGRRLLQLNFDPCF
;
A
#
# COMPACT_ATOMS: atom_id res chain seq x y z
N MET A 1 17.51 -23.74 -4.98
CA MET A 1 17.93 -23.19 -3.66
C MET A 1 16.69 -22.71 -2.93
N ASN A 2 16.50 -23.11 -1.67
CA ASN A 2 15.30 -22.80 -0.88
C ASN A 2 15.26 -21.31 -0.52
N VAL A 3 14.50 -20.52 -1.30
CA VAL A 3 14.33 -19.05 -1.17
C VAL A 3 13.91 -18.64 0.24
N SER A 4 13.15 -19.51 0.91
CA SER A 4 12.63 -19.34 2.27
C SER A 4 13.68 -19.27 3.39
N GLN A 5 14.95 -19.58 3.12
CA GLN A 5 16.01 -19.42 4.13
C GLN A 5 16.59 -18.00 4.18
N SER A 6 16.54 -17.24 3.07
CA SER A 6 17.30 -15.98 2.93
C SER A 6 16.67 -14.77 3.64
N VAL A 7 15.34 -14.72 3.75
CA VAL A 7 14.62 -13.66 4.49
C VAL A 7 14.65 -13.92 5.99
N LEU A 8 14.81 -15.18 6.41
CA LEU A 8 14.96 -15.57 7.81
C LEU A 8 16.30 -15.14 8.43
N GLU A 9 17.26 -14.65 7.65
CA GLU A 9 18.56 -14.18 8.15
C GLU A 9 18.58 -12.71 8.58
N LEU A 10 17.52 -11.93 8.30
CA LEU A 10 17.43 -10.55 8.78
C LEU A 10 17.20 -10.53 10.30
N PRO A 11 17.89 -9.65 11.06
CA PRO A 11 17.62 -9.49 12.48
C PRO A 11 16.13 -9.20 12.71
N LEU A 12 15.51 -9.95 13.62
CA LEU A 12 14.07 -9.83 13.91
C LEU A 12 13.60 -8.39 14.22
N PRO A 13 14.36 -7.55 14.96
CA PRO A 13 13.95 -6.16 15.18
C PRO A 13 13.85 -5.37 13.88
N LEU A 14 14.74 -5.63 12.93
CA LEU A 14 14.74 -4.93 11.65
C LEU A 14 13.52 -5.31 10.81
N LEU A 15 13.22 -6.62 10.73
CA LEU A 15 12.01 -7.11 10.06
C LEU A 15 10.75 -6.48 10.65
N LEU A 16 10.67 -6.43 11.98
CA LEU A 16 9.56 -5.78 12.67
C LEU A 16 9.44 -4.31 12.30
N LEU A 17 10.54 -3.54 12.33
CA LEU A 17 10.54 -2.13 11.92
C LEU A 17 10.05 -1.96 10.48
N ILE A 18 10.43 -2.84 9.56
CA ILE A 18 9.94 -2.73 8.19
C ILE A 18 8.44 -3.01 8.13
N HIS A 19 7.93 -4.02 8.85
CA HIS A 19 6.49 -4.29 8.91
C HIS A 19 5.73 -3.06 9.42
N LEU A 20 6.22 -2.44 10.48
CA LEU A 20 5.63 -1.22 11.03
C LEU A 20 5.67 -0.05 10.04
N LYS A 21 6.72 0.04 9.20
CA LYS A 21 6.80 1.07 8.15
C LYS A 21 5.79 0.84 7.04
N ILE A 22 5.63 -0.41 6.60
CA ILE A 22 4.64 -0.80 5.58
C ILE A 22 3.22 -0.54 6.11
N LEU A 23 2.97 -0.85 7.38
CA LEU A 23 1.69 -0.60 8.06
C LEU A 23 1.45 0.89 8.39
N GLN A 24 2.41 1.77 8.09
CA GLN A 24 2.37 3.21 8.38
C GLN A 24 2.14 3.51 9.86
N TYR A 25 2.95 2.89 10.73
CA TYR A 25 2.93 3.16 12.16
C TYR A 25 3.35 4.62 12.43
N PRO A 26 2.54 5.43 13.14
CA PRO A 26 2.75 6.88 13.23
C PRO A 26 4.06 7.27 13.93
N LEU A 27 4.50 6.51 14.93
CA LEU A 27 5.70 6.84 15.71
C LEU A 27 7.00 6.33 15.07
N ILE A 28 6.95 5.71 13.88
CA ILE A 28 8.13 5.07 13.30
C ILE A 28 9.25 6.04 12.91
N ASN A 29 8.92 7.31 12.75
CA ASN A 29 9.91 8.35 12.44
C ASN A 29 10.56 8.94 13.69
N ASN A 30 10.07 8.60 14.89
CA ASN A 30 10.70 9.04 16.13
C ASN A 30 12.06 8.33 16.26
N GLU A 31 13.06 9.05 16.78
CA GLU A 31 14.40 8.51 17.01
C GLU A 31 14.37 7.31 17.98
N ASP A 32 13.34 7.26 18.82
CA ASP A 32 13.01 6.15 19.70
C ASP A 32 12.60 4.86 18.97
N PHE A 33 12.48 4.82 17.65
CA PHE A 33 12.18 3.60 16.88
C PHE A 33 13.42 3.13 16.11
N ASP A 34 14.34 2.49 16.83
CA ASP A 34 15.60 1.95 16.32
C ASP A 34 15.68 0.41 16.42
N ILE A 35 16.78 -0.19 15.98
CA ILE A 35 16.98 -1.66 16.02
C ILE A 35 16.98 -2.18 17.47
N HIS A 36 17.27 -1.31 18.43
CA HIS A 36 17.33 -1.61 19.86
C HIS A 36 16.03 -1.28 20.60
N ILE A 37 14.92 -1.17 19.87
CA ILE A 37 13.60 -0.86 20.38
C ILE A 37 13.15 -1.72 21.57
N PHE A 38 13.56 -2.99 21.61
CA PHE A 38 13.26 -3.93 22.70
C PHE A 38 14.52 -4.49 23.39
N ASP A 39 15.67 -3.84 23.22
CA ASP A 39 16.94 -4.23 23.83
C ASP A 39 16.93 -3.92 25.34
N ALA A 40 17.11 -4.95 26.18
CA ALA A 40 17.11 -4.81 27.63
C ALA A 40 18.30 -3.99 28.16
N GLN A 41 19.41 -3.97 27.42
CA GLN A 41 20.63 -3.26 27.84
C GLN A 41 20.51 -1.76 27.58
N LYS A 42 19.81 -1.36 26.51
CA LYS A 42 19.69 0.03 26.10
C LYS A 42 18.42 0.72 26.60
N ARG A 43 17.36 -0.06 26.88
CA ARG A 43 16.06 0.50 27.28
C ARG A 43 15.53 -0.15 28.55
N GLY A 44 15.13 0.68 29.50
CA GLY A 44 14.49 0.22 30.73
C GLY A 44 13.18 -0.53 30.47
N LEU A 45 12.85 -1.48 31.36
CA LEU A 45 11.65 -2.33 31.26
C LEU A 45 10.36 -1.52 31.06
N ARG A 46 10.19 -0.41 31.79
CA ARG A 46 9.02 0.47 31.68
C ARG A 46 8.83 1.05 30.27
N ALA A 47 9.92 1.50 29.64
CA ALA A 47 9.87 2.05 28.28
C ALA A 47 9.49 0.99 27.25
N ARG A 48 10.06 -0.22 27.39
CA ARG A 48 9.77 -1.36 26.51
C ARG A 48 8.34 -1.87 26.65
N ILE A 49 7.82 -1.95 27.89
CA ILE A 49 6.42 -2.31 28.15
C ILE A 49 5.49 -1.30 27.49
N LYS A 50 5.68 0.00 27.77
CA LYS A 50 4.86 1.06 27.17
C LYS A 50 4.82 0.95 25.65
N MET A 51 5.99 0.74 25.05
CA MET A 51 6.13 0.60 23.61
C MET A 51 5.47 -0.66 23.05
N MET A 52 5.59 -1.79 23.75
CA MET A 52 4.88 -3.03 23.40
C MET A 52 3.36 -2.84 23.48
N GLU A 53 2.87 -2.14 24.50
CA GLU A 53 1.44 -1.86 24.69
C GLU A 53 0.89 -0.94 23.61
N ASP A 54 1.59 0.16 23.33
CA ASP A 54 1.25 1.10 22.25
C ASP A 54 1.22 0.38 20.88
N LEU A 55 2.23 -0.45 20.62
CA LEU A 55 2.34 -1.22 19.39
C LEU A 55 1.23 -2.27 19.27
N GLY A 56 1.00 -3.02 20.34
CA GLY A 56 -0.03 -4.06 20.40
C GLY A 56 -1.42 -3.47 20.19
N TYR A 57 -1.75 -2.39 20.89
CA TYR A 57 -3.02 -1.68 20.74
C TYR A 57 -3.21 -1.18 19.30
N TRP A 58 -2.19 -0.58 18.71
CA TRP A 58 -2.28 -0.09 17.34
C TRP A 58 -2.45 -1.22 16.32
N LEU A 59 -1.72 -2.33 16.46
CA LEU A 59 -1.85 -3.50 15.58
C LEU A 59 -3.23 -4.17 15.70
N VAL A 60 -3.78 -4.27 16.92
CA VAL A 60 -5.16 -4.75 17.15
C VAL A 60 -6.17 -3.84 16.43
N ASN A 61 -6.02 -2.52 16.53
CA ASN A 61 -6.91 -1.60 15.81
C ASN A 61 -6.79 -1.71 14.28
N ARG A 62 -5.59 -2.05 13.78
CA ARG A 62 -5.37 -2.29 12.35
C ARG A 62 -6.04 -3.56 11.85
N ILE A 63 -6.00 -4.63 12.64
CA ILE A 63 -6.53 -5.94 12.22
C ILE A 63 -8.06 -6.05 12.40
N GLU A 64 -8.63 -5.44 13.45
CA GLU A 64 -10.08 -5.45 13.71
C GLU A 64 -10.83 -4.39 12.89
N GLY A 65 -10.11 -3.39 12.37
CA GLY A 65 -10.66 -2.28 11.61
C GLY A 65 -11.37 -1.23 12.48
N LYS A 66 -11.62 -0.05 11.91
CA LYS A 66 -12.24 1.09 12.63
C LYS A 66 -13.76 0.95 12.85
N GLY A 67 -14.37 -0.16 12.42
CA GLY A 67 -15.83 -0.30 12.29
C GLY A 67 -16.48 -1.30 13.27
N THR A 68 -15.70 -2.13 13.95
CA THR A 68 -16.25 -3.09 14.91
C THR A 68 -16.51 -2.37 16.24
N LYS A 69 -17.76 -1.88 16.43
CA LYS A 69 -18.24 -1.22 17.66
C LYS A 69 -18.09 -2.07 18.94
N LYS A 70 -17.59 -3.30 18.81
CA LYS A 70 -17.25 -4.23 19.87
C LYS A 70 -15.90 -4.84 19.53
N ALA A 71 -14.83 -4.08 19.66
CA ALA A 71 -13.53 -4.71 19.81
C ALA A 71 -13.66 -5.63 21.03
N ILE A 72 -13.57 -6.95 20.83
CA ILE A 72 -13.59 -7.96 21.90
C ILE A 72 -12.37 -7.77 22.83
N TYR A 73 -11.45 -6.89 22.44
CA TYR A 73 -10.32 -6.47 23.23
C TYR A 73 -10.71 -5.46 24.33
N PRO A 74 -10.63 -5.84 25.62
CA PRO A 74 -11.25 -5.09 26.72
C PRO A 74 -10.49 -3.82 27.15
N CYS A 75 -9.37 -3.47 26.53
CA CYS A 75 -8.53 -2.36 26.99
C CYS A 75 -8.71 -1.14 26.10
N ILE A 76 -9.58 -0.21 26.55
CA ILE A 76 -9.80 1.09 25.87
C ILE A 76 -8.58 2.01 26.03
N LYS A 77 -7.73 1.79 27.06
CA LYS A 77 -6.46 2.52 27.28
C LYS A 77 -5.40 1.62 27.98
N PRO A 78 -4.10 1.80 27.68
CA PRO A 78 -2.99 1.04 28.28
C PRO A 78 -2.65 1.40 29.74
N SER A 79 -3.57 1.97 30.53
CA SER A 79 -3.30 2.39 31.92
C SER A 79 -3.20 1.23 32.92
N GLU A 80 -3.66 0.03 32.57
CA GLU A 80 -3.56 -1.17 33.39
C GLU A 80 -2.65 -2.23 32.75
N THR A 81 -1.34 -2.13 33.02
CA THR A 81 -0.32 -2.93 32.33
C THR A 81 -0.52 -4.45 32.47
N ILE A 82 -1.01 -4.94 33.62
CA ILE A 82 -1.19 -6.38 33.86
C ILE A 82 -2.44 -6.92 33.15
N ALA A 83 -3.56 -6.20 33.26
CA ALA A 83 -4.81 -6.56 32.60
C ALA A 83 -4.62 -6.56 31.07
N PHE A 84 -4.00 -5.51 30.53
CA PHE A 84 -3.66 -5.41 29.12
C PHE A 84 -2.81 -6.59 28.66
N ARG A 85 -1.69 -6.89 29.33
CA ARG A 85 -0.81 -8.00 28.94
C ARG A 85 -1.51 -9.35 28.97
N THR A 86 -2.41 -9.55 29.94
CA THR A 86 -3.17 -10.80 30.08
C THR A 86 -4.21 -10.94 28.96
N SER A 87 -4.95 -9.88 28.64
CA SER A 87 -5.87 -9.89 27.49
C SER A 87 -5.14 -9.96 26.16
N PHE A 88 -3.98 -9.30 26.03
CA PHE A 88 -3.16 -9.34 24.83
C PHE A 88 -2.63 -10.74 24.55
N ALA A 89 -2.11 -11.43 25.56
CA ALA A 89 -1.67 -12.82 25.44
C ALA A 89 -2.81 -13.72 24.95
N LYS A 90 -4.01 -13.61 25.55
CA LYS A 90 -5.19 -14.38 25.15
C LYS A 90 -5.61 -14.07 23.71
N TYR A 91 -5.60 -12.79 23.32
CA TYR A 91 -5.92 -12.35 21.98
C TYR A 91 -4.94 -12.92 20.95
N LEU A 92 -3.63 -12.80 21.20
CA LEU A 92 -2.60 -13.33 20.32
C LEU A 92 -2.67 -14.85 20.21
N GLU A 93 -2.98 -15.57 21.29
CA GLU A 93 -3.14 -17.03 21.24
C GLU A 93 -4.40 -17.45 20.45
N ALA A 94 -5.51 -16.73 20.60
CA ALA A 94 -6.70 -16.96 19.80
C ALA A 94 -6.44 -16.69 18.31
N LEU A 95 -5.73 -15.59 18.01
CA LEU A 95 -5.33 -15.25 16.65
C LEU A 95 -4.40 -16.33 16.08
N ARG A 96 -3.41 -16.80 16.84
CA ARG A 96 -2.53 -17.91 16.49
C ARG A 96 -3.32 -19.16 16.11
N GLN A 97 -4.28 -19.55 16.95
CA GLN A 97 -5.14 -20.71 16.69
C GLN A 97 -5.99 -20.55 15.43
N SER A 98 -6.54 -19.36 15.17
CA SER A 98 -7.26 -19.09 13.92
C SER A 98 -6.36 -19.20 12.70
N SER A 99 -5.18 -18.59 12.73
CA SER A 99 -4.23 -18.60 11.61
C SER A 99 -3.72 -20.00 11.28
N ILE A 100 -3.51 -20.85 12.30
CA ILE A 100 -3.12 -22.26 12.10
C ILE A 100 -4.28 -23.06 11.51
N LYS A 101 -5.52 -22.88 12.01
CA LYS A 101 -6.70 -23.59 11.49
C LYS A 101 -7.03 -23.21 10.05
N GLU A 102 -6.86 -21.95 9.69
CA GLU A 102 -7.10 -21.46 8.33
C GLU A 102 -6.05 -21.93 7.31
N ASN A 103 -4.95 -22.58 7.74
CA ASN A 103 -3.80 -22.92 6.90
C ASN A 103 -3.30 -21.75 6.04
N ALA A 104 -3.50 -20.53 6.52
CA ALA A 104 -3.08 -19.34 5.81
C ALA A 104 -1.55 -19.30 5.67
N ALA A 105 -1.02 -18.63 4.65
CA ALA A 105 0.42 -18.44 4.48
C ALA A 105 1.10 -17.80 5.72
N SER A 106 0.35 -17.05 6.51
CA SER A 106 0.79 -16.49 7.78
C SER A 106 1.00 -17.52 8.90
N SER A 107 0.42 -18.73 8.79
CA SER A 107 0.55 -19.82 9.78
C SER A 107 2.00 -20.23 10.03
N VAL A 108 2.88 -20.08 9.02
CA VAL A 108 4.31 -20.39 9.12
C VAL A 108 4.97 -19.54 10.21
N TRP A 109 4.60 -18.27 10.33
CA TRP A 109 5.16 -17.35 11.33
C TRP A 109 4.66 -17.64 12.74
N TRP A 110 3.50 -18.29 12.86
CA TRP A 110 2.92 -18.73 14.12
C TRP A 110 3.47 -20.08 14.60
N ARG A 111 4.18 -20.82 13.74
CA ARG A 111 4.77 -22.11 14.08
C ARG A 111 5.97 -21.91 15.02
N GLY A 112 5.89 -22.48 16.23
CA GLY A 112 6.93 -22.33 17.25
C GLY A 112 6.89 -21.02 18.05
N VAL A 113 5.90 -20.17 17.79
CA VAL A 113 5.62 -18.97 18.59
C VAL A 113 4.54 -19.31 19.62
N GLN A 114 4.77 -18.97 20.88
CA GLN A 114 3.78 -19.14 21.97
C GLN A 114 3.48 -17.78 22.60
N ALA A 115 2.21 -17.40 22.62
CA ALA A 115 1.78 -16.13 23.23
C ALA A 115 1.55 -16.32 24.73
N ARG A 116 2.63 -16.40 25.50
CA ARG A 116 2.57 -16.49 26.98
C ARG A 116 2.66 -15.11 27.61
N LYS A 117 1.98 -14.93 28.75
CA LYS A 117 2.03 -13.70 29.56
C LYS A 117 3.48 -13.33 29.93
N SER A 118 4.30 -14.28 30.36
CA SER A 118 5.70 -14.03 30.76
C SER A 118 6.54 -13.41 29.63
N VAL A 119 6.33 -13.85 28.38
CA VAL A 119 7.03 -13.30 27.20
C VAL A 119 6.69 -11.83 26.98
N LEU A 120 5.43 -11.45 27.22
CA LEU A 120 4.97 -10.05 27.15
C LEU A 120 5.39 -9.23 28.38
N GLU A 121 5.65 -9.85 29.53
CA GLU A 121 6.14 -9.16 30.72
C GLU A 121 7.61 -8.79 30.60
N GLU A 122 8.43 -9.66 29.99
CA GLU A 122 9.85 -9.41 29.78
C GLU A 122 10.12 -8.37 28.67
N CYS A 123 9.24 -8.27 27.66
CA CYS A 123 9.36 -7.38 26.50
C CYS A 123 10.76 -7.40 25.85
N THR A 124 11.38 -8.58 25.80
CA THR A 124 12.78 -8.76 25.41
C THR A 124 13.03 -10.08 24.72
N GLY A 125 14.14 -10.14 23.98
CA GLY A 125 14.67 -11.38 23.46
C GLY A 125 13.94 -11.91 22.23
N GLU A 126 14.45 -13.01 21.72
CA GLU A 126 14.06 -13.53 20.42
C GLU A 126 12.61 -14.01 20.38
N LYS A 127 12.15 -14.70 21.43
CA LYS A 127 10.78 -15.23 21.53
C LYS A 127 9.73 -14.13 21.45
N PHE A 128 9.97 -13.01 22.14
CA PHE A 128 9.09 -11.85 22.14
C PHE A 128 9.07 -11.17 20.77
N LEU A 129 10.23 -10.97 20.15
CA LEU A 129 10.34 -10.36 18.82
C LEU A 129 9.66 -11.22 17.75
N ARG A 130 9.83 -12.56 17.80
CA ARG A 130 9.13 -13.49 16.89
C ARG A 130 7.62 -13.39 17.08
N LEU A 131 7.13 -13.22 18.30
CA LEU A 131 5.70 -13.03 18.59
C LEU A 131 5.15 -11.75 17.96
N LEU A 132 5.82 -10.61 18.17
CA LEU A 132 5.42 -9.34 17.54
C LEU A 132 5.53 -9.39 16.02
N LEU A 133 6.58 -10.04 15.49
CA LEU A 133 6.77 -10.19 14.06
C LEU A 133 5.63 -11.01 13.46
N ALA A 134 5.32 -12.18 14.01
CA ALA A 134 4.20 -13.03 13.58
C ALA A 134 2.87 -12.27 13.61
N PHE A 135 2.63 -11.50 14.67
CA PHE A 135 1.43 -10.66 14.77
C PHE A 135 1.38 -9.61 13.67
N SER A 136 2.44 -8.83 13.48
CA SER A 136 2.49 -7.81 12.42
C SER A 136 2.36 -8.39 11.01
N THR A 137 2.91 -9.58 10.75
CA THR A 137 2.72 -10.31 9.48
C THR A 137 1.26 -10.69 9.27
N GLN A 138 0.57 -11.15 10.31
CA GLN A 138 -0.86 -11.44 10.25
C GLN A 138 -1.68 -10.19 9.90
N VAL A 139 -1.34 -9.03 10.50
CA VAL A 139 -1.99 -7.76 10.17
C VAL A 139 -1.76 -7.39 8.69
N LEU A 140 -0.53 -7.48 8.20
CA LEU A 140 -0.20 -7.23 6.79
C LEU A 140 -0.98 -8.15 5.85
N SER A 141 -1.07 -9.43 6.18
CA SER A 141 -1.81 -10.43 5.40
C SER A 141 -3.30 -10.12 5.33
N ARG A 142 -3.91 -9.67 6.43
CA ARG A 142 -5.32 -9.27 6.46
C ARG A 142 -5.61 -7.94 5.75
N LEU A 143 -4.66 -7.01 5.73
CA LEU A 143 -4.82 -5.73 5.04
C LEU A 143 -4.55 -5.81 3.53
N SER A 144 -3.92 -6.89 3.06
CA SER A 144 -3.70 -7.10 1.63
C SER A 144 -5.01 -7.47 0.95
N PRO A 145 -5.49 -6.69 -0.06
CA PRO A 145 -6.75 -6.97 -0.75
C PRO A 145 -6.72 -8.26 -1.58
N ASN A 146 -5.53 -8.80 -1.86
CA ASN A 146 -5.34 -10.01 -2.64
C ASN A 146 -4.95 -11.17 -1.71
N HIS A 147 -5.94 -11.75 -1.04
CA HIS A 147 -5.74 -12.87 -0.10
C HIS A 147 -5.24 -14.16 -0.76
N TYR A 148 -5.34 -14.28 -2.09
CA TYR A 148 -5.14 -15.55 -2.80
C TYR A 148 -3.77 -15.70 -3.49
N THR A 149 -3.03 -14.61 -3.76
CA THR A 149 -1.81 -14.68 -4.57
C THR A 149 -0.51 -14.58 -3.79
N LEU A 150 -0.58 -14.27 -2.49
CA LEU A 150 0.61 -14.09 -1.65
C LEU A 150 0.80 -15.28 -0.73
N SER A 151 0.97 -16.46 -1.33
CA SER A 151 1.38 -17.67 -0.62
C SER A 151 2.78 -17.56 0.01
N LEU A 152 3.60 -16.58 -0.43
CA LEU A 152 4.86 -16.22 0.20
C LEU A 152 4.90 -14.74 0.62
N PRO A 153 4.96 -14.45 1.93
CA PRO A 153 5.26 -13.11 2.46
C PRO A 153 6.53 -12.47 1.88
N GLU A 154 7.49 -13.29 1.45
CA GLU A 154 8.75 -12.84 0.82
C GLU A 154 8.52 -12.12 -0.51
N LEU A 155 7.60 -12.62 -1.34
CA LEU A 155 7.21 -12.02 -2.63
C LEU A 155 6.48 -10.69 -2.44
N TYR A 156 5.65 -10.59 -1.39
CA TYR A 156 5.00 -9.32 -1.05
C TYR A 156 6.03 -8.27 -0.65
N TYR A 157 7.01 -8.66 0.17
CA TYR A 157 8.05 -7.77 0.65
C TYR A 157 8.95 -7.28 -0.49
N SER A 158 9.43 -8.18 -1.36
CA SER A 158 10.27 -7.81 -2.50
C SER A 158 9.54 -6.88 -3.46
N THR A 159 8.26 -7.14 -3.75
CA THR A 159 7.43 -6.31 -4.62
C THR A 159 7.21 -4.90 -4.03
N ARG A 160 6.87 -4.82 -2.74
CA ARG A 160 6.71 -3.53 -2.04
C ARG A 160 8.01 -2.75 -1.94
N LEU A 161 9.13 -3.42 -1.66
CA LEU A 161 10.45 -2.80 -1.63
C LEU A 161 10.83 -2.25 -3.01
N ALA A 162 10.66 -3.05 -4.07
CA ALA A 162 10.93 -2.64 -5.45
C ALA A 162 10.09 -1.42 -5.86
N SER A 163 8.79 -1.44 -5.54
CA SER A 163 7.88 -0.30 -5.79
C SER A 163 8.33 0.97 -5.06
N THR A 164 8.72 0.84 -3.78
CA THR A 164 9.19 1.97 -2.97
C THR A 164 10.51 2.53 -3.51
N GLN A 165 11.46 1.66 -3.89
CA GLN A 165 12.73 2.07 -4.49
C GLN A 165 12.53 2.75 -5.85
N ALA A 166 11.63 2.24 -6.68
CA ALA A 166 11.29 2.86 -7.97
C ALA A 166 10.71 4.28 -7.77
N PHE A 167 9.81 4.43 -6.81
CA PHE A 167 9.25 5.74 -6.45
C PHE A 167 10.34 6.69 -5.95
N GLN A 168 11.23 6.22 -5.08
CA GLN A 168 12.33 7.04 -4.59
C GLN A 168 13.27 7.49 -5.73
N ARG A 169 13.64 6.59 -6.65
CA ARG A 169 14.45 6.94 -7.83
C ARG A 169 13.77 8.01 -8.69
N LYS A 170 12.44 7.91 -8.87
CA LYS A 170 11.67 8.93 -9.58
C LYS A 170 11.78 10.30 -8.88
N TRP A 171 11.65 10.34 -7.56
CA TRP A 171 11.82 11.57 -6.79
C TRP A 171 13.24 12.13 -6.83
N ILE A 172 14.25 11.28 -6.75
CA ILE A 172 15.65 11.70 -6.86
C ILE A 172 15.89 12.34 -8.23
N LYS A 173 15.39 11.73 -9.31
CA LYS A 173 15.47 12.29 -10.67
C LYS A 173 14.76 13.64 -10.80
N VAL A 174 13.58 13.79 -10.18
CA VAL A 174 12.87 15.08 -10.17
C VAL A 174 13.67 16.13 -9.40
N ALA A 175 14.20 15.78 -8.23
CA ALA A 175 15.00 16.68 -7.41
C ALA A 175 16.32 17.09 -8.12
N SER A 176 16.99 16.16 -8.80
CA SER A 176 18.21 16.48 -9.57
C SER A 176 17.93 17.45 -10.70
N ASN A 177 16.81 17.27 -11.41
CA ASN A 177 16.39 18.20 -12.46
C ASN A 177 16.07 19.60 -11.92
N LEU A 178 15.48 19.67 -10.72
CA LEU A 178 15.20 20.95 -10.06
C LEU A 178 16.49 21.67 -9.64
N LEU A 179 17.44 20.95 -9.05
CA LEU A 179 18.75 21.51 -8.66
C LEU A 179 19.55 21.96 -9.89
N GLU A 180 19.54 21.18 -10.97
CA GLU A 180 20.16 21.58 -12.23
C GLU A 180 19.50 22.86 -12.80
N ARG A 181 18.18 22.95 -12.71
CA ARG A 181 17.44 24.15 -13.14
C ARG A 181 17.78 25.36 -12.27
N GLU A 182 17.88 25.19 -10.96
CA GLU A 182 18.32 26.24 -10.04
C GLU A 182 19.72 26.73 -10.39
N GLN A 183 20.66 25.81 -10.66
CA GLN A 183 22.00 26.15 -11.08
C GLN A 183 22.02 26.93 -12.40
N ARG A 184 21.27 26.49 -13.42
CA ARG A 184 21.14 27.24 -14.68
C ARG A 184 20.55 28.64 -14.47
N LEU A 185 19.57 28.78 -13.58
CA LEU A 185 19.02 30.09 -13.23
C LEU A 185 20.06 30.98 -12.56
N MET A 186 20.87 30.43 -11.65
CA MET A 186 21.99 31.18 -11.06
C MET A 186 23.02 31.59 -12.11
N ASP A 187 23.39 30.70 -13.03
CA ASP A 187 24.33 30.99 -14.12
C ASP A 187 23.78 32.12 -15.02
N THR A 188 22.49 32.05 -15.39
CA THR A 188 21.86 33.14 -16.16
C THR A 188 21.83 34.46 -15.39
N LYS A 189 21.57 34.42 -14.08
CA LYS A 189 21.60 35.61 -13.23
C LYS A 189 23.00 36.21 -13.18
N ILE A 190 24.04 35.38 -13.03
CA ILE A 190 25.43 35.82 -13.05
C ILE A 190 25.75 36.50 -14.39
N ILE A 191 25.44 35.85 -15.52
CA ILE A 191 25.65 36.40 -16.87
C ILE A 191 24.94 37.76 -17.03
N HIS A 192 23.70 37.89 -16.53
CA HIS A 192 22.95 39.14 -16.61
C HIS A 192 23.47 40.24 -15.67
N THR A 193 23.99 39.88 -14.49
CA THR A 193 24.57 40.85 -13.54
C THR A 193 25.99 41.28 -13.91
N SER A 194 26.71 40.46 -14.68
CA SER A 194 28.00 40.83 -15.25
C SER A 194 27.78 41.87 -16.36
N THR A 195 27.86 43.15 -15.99
CA THR A 195 27.68 44.34 -16.84
C THR A 195 28.59 44.39 -18.08
N THR A 196 29.54 43.46 -18.20
CA THR A 196 30.53 43.35 -19.27
C THR A 196 30.20 42.32 -20.34
N SER A 197 29.04 41.66 -20.30
CA SER A 197 28.67 40.70 -21.34
C SER A 197 28.39 41.42 -22.68
N PRO A 198 29.04 41.05 -23.80
CA PRO A 198 28.76 41.61 -25.13
C PRO A 198 27.40 41.16 -25.68
N PHE A 199 26.70 40.27 -25.00
CA PHE A 199 25.37 39.78 -25.36
C PHE A 199 24.29 40.53 -24.58
N GLN A 200 24.15 41.83 -24.85
CA GLN A 200 22.94 42.54 -24.48
C GLN A 200 21.78 41.94 -25.28
N SER A 201 20.75 41.46 -24.57
CA SER A 201 19.52 41.01 -25.21
C SER A 201 18.98 42.13 -26.09
N LYS A 202 18.60 41.83 -27.33
CA LYS A 202 17.96 42.80 -28.24
C LYS A 202 16.70 43.44 -27.63
N PHE A 203 16.16 42.82 -26.57
CA PHE A 203 14.99 43.30 -25.84
C PHE A 203 15.31 43.93 -24.48
N GLN A 204 16.57 44.24 -24.17
CA GLN A 204 16.95 44.79 -22.87
C GLN A 204 16.32 46.17 -22.58
N SER A 205 15.97 46.93 -23.62
CA SER A 205 15.25 48.20 -23.51
C SER A 205 13.75 48.06 -23.29
N LEU A 206 13.19 46.84 -23.42
CA LEU A 206 11.77 46.60 -23.27
C LEU A 206 11.44 46.19 -21.83
N SER A 207 10.40 46.82 -21.28
CA SER A 207 9.84 46.40 -20.00
C SER A 207 9.21 45.01 -20.11
N THR A 208 9.21 44.24 -19.01
CA THR A 208 8.59 42.91 -18.94
C THR A 208 7.14 42.89 -19.45
N PRO A 209 6.26 43.87 -19.10
CA PRO A 209 4.90 43.90 -19.64
C PRO A 209 4.86 44.04 -21.17
N ARG A 210 5.79 44.81 -21.76
CA ARG A 210 5.87 45.00 -23.21
C ARG A 210 6.39 43.76 -23.92
N LEU A 211 7.30 43.01 -23.29
CA LEU A 211 7.73 41.69 -23.74
C LEU A 211 6.60 40.67 -23.73
N VAL A 212 5.78 40.66 -22.66
CA VAL A 212 4.58 39.81 -22.58
C VAL A 212 3.58 40.17 -23.69
N ALA A 213 3.29 41.46 -23.87
CA ALA A 213 2.41 41.92 -24.94
C ALA A 213 2.94 41.55 -26.34
N LEU A 214 4.26 41.63 -26.56
CA LEU A 214 4.87 41.23 -27.82
C LEU A 214 4.78 39.70 -28.04
N LYS A 215 4.96 38.90 -26.98
CA LYS A 215 4.77 37.45 -27.01
C LYS A 215 3.32 37.10 -27.36
N ASP A 216 2.35 37.72 -26.71
CA ASP A 216 0.92 37.47 -26.94
C ASP A 216 0.49 37.94 -28.34
N SER A 217 0.99 39.10 -28.80
CA SER A 217 0.76 39.57 -30.17
C SER A 217 1.32 38.61 -31.21
N LYS A 218 2.54 38.08 -31.01
CA LYS A 218 3.13 37.12 -31.95
C LYS A 218 2.45 35.76 -31.91
N LEU A 219 2.02 35.32 -30.72
CA LEU A 219 1.19 34.13 -30.57
C LEU A 219 -0.10 34.27 -31.38
N GLN A 220 -0.77 35.42 -31.28
CA GLN A 220 -1.99 35.71 -32.02
C GLN A 220 -1.74 35.77 -33.55
N ASP A 221 -0.63 36.38 -33.99
CA ASP A 221 -0.23 36.40 -35.39
C ASP A 221 -0.08 34.97 -35.94
N VAL A 222 0.59 34.08 -35.20
CA VAL A 222 0.79 32.67 -35.62
C VAL A 222 -0.55 31.93 -35.66
N LEU A 223 -1.39 32.05 -34.63
CA LEU A 223 -2.71 31.40 -34.57
C LEU A 223 -3.68 31.95 -35.62
N SER A 224 -3.44 33.15 -36.15
CA SER A 224 -4.25 33.72 -37.22
C SER A 224 -3.98 33.09 -38.60
N GLN A 225 -2.84 32.42 -38.79
CA GLN A 225 -2.50 31.73 -40.03
C GLN A 225 -3.37 30.48 -40.24
N GLU A 226 -3.78 30.22 -41.48
CA GLU A 226 -4.71 29.12 -41.81
C GLU A 226 -4.22 27.73 -41.36
N CYS A 227 -2.90 27.50 -41.38
CA CYS A 227 -2.29 26.23 -40.97
C CYS A 227 -2.19 26.05 -39.43
N TRP A 228 -2.41 27.11 -38.65
CA TRP A 228 -2.34 27.09 -37.18
C TRP A 228 -3.68 27.45 -36.52
N ARG A 229 -4.78 27.32 -37.26
CA ARG A 229 -6.12 27.62 -36.76
C ARG A 229 -6.68 26.44 -35.96
N GLY A 230 -7.25 26.73 -34.80
CA GLY A 230 -7.99 25.77 -33.97
C GLY A 230 -7.28 25.33 -32.69
N GLU A 231 -8.04 24.69 -31.81
CA GLU A 231 -7.60 24.34 -30.45
C GLU A 231 -6.43 23.32 -30.43
N SER A 232 -6.33 22.46 -31.45
CA SER A 232 -5.23 21.51 -31.62
C SER A 232 -3.91 22.21 -31.94
N ALA A 233 -3.93 23.20 -32.83
CA ALA A 233 -2.76 23.98 -33.20
C ALA A 233 -2.23 24.80 -32.02
N GLN A 234 -3.12 25.40 -31.22
CA GLN A 234 -2.75 26.07 -29.97
C GLN A 234 -2.03 25.11 -29.01
N LYS A 235 -2.55 23.90 -28.81
CA LYS A 235 -1.91 22.89 -27.94
C LYS A 235 -0.55 22.44 -28.47
N ILE A 236 -0.40 22.30 -29.79
CA ILE A 236 0.88 21.95 -30.41
C ILE A 236 1.88 23.09 -30.22
N LEU A 237 1.45 24.34 -30.39
CA LEU A 237 2.32 25.50 -30.20
C LEU A 237 2.72 25.66 -28.72
N GLU A 238 1.78 25.49 -27.79
CA GLU A 238 2.06 25.45 -26.34
C GLU A 238 3.04 24.32 -26.00
N PHE A 239 2.91 23.15 -26.64
CA PHE A 239 3.87 22.05 -26.51
C PHE A 239 5.26 22.43 -27.04
N PHE A 240 5.37 23.08 -28.20
CA PHE A 240 6.65 23.55 -28.73
C PHE A 240 7.27 24.66 -27.87
N VAL A 241 6.47 25.58 -27.33
CA VAL A 241 6.92 26.60 -26.38
C VAL A 241 7.39 25.94 -25.08
N THR A 242 6.72 24.88 -24.64
CA THR A 242 7.11 24.09 -23.48
C THR A 242 8.43 23.33 -23.71
N LEU A 243 8.64 22.83 -24.93
CA LEU A 243 9.87 22.17 -25.38
C LEU A 243 11.05 23.14 -25.56
N ALA A 244 10.78 24.32 -26.12
CA ALA A 244 11.78 25.33 -26.49
C ALA A 244 12.13 26.28 -25.33
N GLY A 245 11.18 26.48 -24.39
CA GLY A 245 11.47 27.14 -23.12
C GLY A 245 12.37 26.27 -22.25
N PRO A 246 12.97 26.83 -21.18
CA PRO A 246 13.71 26.04 -20.20
C PRO A 246 12.75 25.13 -19.41
N GLY A 247 12.36 24.00 -20.03
CA GLY A 247 11.77 22.81 -19.42
C GLY A 247 10.73 23.04 -18.33
N CYS A 248 9.78 23.95 -18.54
CA CYS A 248 8.59 24.02 -17.69
C CYS A 248 7.57 23.03 -18.24
N GLY A 249 7.89 21.74 -18.18
CA GLY A 249 6.86 20.71 -18.27
C GLY A 249 5.85 21.04 -17.18
N SER A 250 4.69 21.56 -17.59
CA SER A 250 3.57 21.73 -16.68
C SER A 250 3.33 20.38 -16.04
N ALA A 251 3.47 20.32 -14.72
CA ALA A 251 2.96 19.21 -13.94
C ALA A 251 1.43 19.33 -13.97
N GLU A 252 0.83 19.18 -15.14
CA GLU A 252 -0.60 18.96 -15.26
C GLU A 252 -0.87 17.56 -14.73
N ASP A 253 -1.32 17.56 -13.48
CA ASP A 253 -2.47 16.83 -12.99
C ASP A 253 -3.03 15.81 -14.00
N GLY A 254 -2.81 14.53 -13.70
CA GLY A 254 -3.12 13.40 -14.56
C GLY A 254 -4.62 13.23 -14.83
N LYS A 255 -5.17 14.05 -15.73
CA LYS A 255 -6.41 13.73 -16.44
C LYS A 255 -6.07 13.18 -17.80
N HIS A 256 -6.05 11.85 -17.84
CA HIS A 256 -6.08 11.00 -19.02
C HIS A 256 -6.89 11.60 -20.18
N ARG A 257 -6.24 11.80 -21.33
CA ARG A 257 -6.91 11.93 -22.62
C ARG A 257 -6.42 10.78 -23.50
N GLU A 258 -7.34 9.87 -23.80
CA GLU A 258 -7.13 8.68 -24.65
C GLU A 258 -6.63 9.06 -26.06
N PRO A 259 -5.67 8.32 -26.64
CA PRO A 259 -5.50 8.24 -28.08
C PRO A 259 -6.38 7.13 -28.67
N SER A 260 -6.96 7.46 -29.82
CA SER A 260 -7.84 6.65 -30.67
C SER A 260 -7.21 5.33 -31.16
N PRO A 261 -7.98 4.23 -31.33
CA PRO A 261 -7.45 2.93 -31.70
C PRO A 261 -7.60 2.69 -33.21
N PHE A 262 -6.52 2.42 -33.94
CA PHE A 262 -6.56 1.59 -35.15
C PHE A 262 -5.16 1.03 -35.46
N GLY A 263 -5.05 -0.29 -35.53
CA GLY A 263 -3.83 -0.98 -35.95
C GLY A 263 -3.69 -2.40 -35.40
N THR A 264 -4.57 -3.31 -35.83
CA THR A 264 -4.54 -4.74 -35.51
C THR A 264 -3.34 -5.42 -36.21
N LEU A 265 -2.48 -6.12 -35.47
CA LEU A 265 -1.64 -7.21 -36.02
C LEU A 265 -1.33 -8.25 -34.92
N PRO A 266 -1.22 -9.55 -35.28
CA PRO A 266 -1.38 -10.66 -34.36
C PRO A 266 -0.06 -11.34 -33.97
N HIS A 267 -0.12 -12.04 -32.83
CA HIS A 267 0.55 -13.31 -32.51
C HIS A 267 2.09 -13.32 -32.38
N LEU A 268 2.53 -14.18 -31.46
CA LEU A 268 3.91 -14.49 -31.02
C LEU A 268 4.43 -13.53 -29.93
N SER A 269 4.99 -13.98 -28.81
CA SER A 269 5.32 -15.31 -28.31
C SER A 269 5.71 -15.14 -26.83
N TYR A 270 5.60 -16.22 -26.05
CA TYR A 270 6.07 -16.33 -24.66
C TYR A 270 7.38 -15.55 -24.42
N SER A 271 7.31 -14.56 -23.53
CA SER A 271 8.48 -13.87 -22.98
C SER A 271 9.04 -14.68 -21.82
N PRO A 272 10.37 -14.84 -21.70
CA PRO A 272 10.98 -15.50 -20.56
C PRO A 272 10.65 -14.68 -19.32
N GLN A 273 10.08 -15.33 -18.31
CA GLN A 273 9.91 -14.74 -16.98
C GLN A 273 11.25 -14.13 -16.59
N THR A 274 11.30 -12.79 -16.52
CA THR A 274 12.49 -12.09 -16.03
C THR A 274 12.63 -12.55 -14.59
N GLU A 275 13.58 -13.45 -14.38
CA GLU A 275 13.94 -13.98 -13.08
C GLU A 275 14.14 -12.76 -12.17
N VAL A 276 13.20 -12.56 -11.25
CA VAL A 276 13.20 -11.42 -10.34
C VAL A 276 14.50 -11.53 -9.56
N GLN A 277 15.54 -10.78 -9.98
CA GLN A 277 16.84 -10.86 -9.33
C GLN A 277 16.65 -10.58 -7.84
N LEU A 278 16.94 -11.59 -7.01
CA LEU A 278 16.75 -11.58 -5.55
C LEU A 278 17.86 -10.77 -4.82
N LEU A 279 18.82 -10.21 -5.56
CA LEU A 279 19.90 -9.36 -5.04
C LEU A 279 19.46 -8.06 -4.33
N PRO A 280 18.27 -7.45 -4.54
CA PRO A 280 17.82 -6.31 -3.75
C PRO A 280 17.57 -6.66 -2.27
N VAL A 281 17.31 -7.94 -1.95
CA VAL A 281 17.16 -8.40 -0.56
C VAL A 281 18.53 -8.50 0.13
N ALA A 282 19.58 -8.87 -0.60
CA ALA A 282 20.95 -8.78 -0.11
C ALA A 282 21.41 -7.32 0.07
N ALA A 283 20.97 -6.40 -0.80
CA ALA A 283 21.23 -4.96 -0.65
C ALA A 283 20.44 -4.31 0.51
N ALA A 284 19.31 -4.88 0.92
CA ALA A 284 18.59 -4.47 2.14
C ALA A 284 19.34 -4.80 3.44
N ARG A 285 20.43 -5.59 3.37
CA ARG A 285 21.25 -5.99 4.54
C ARG A 285 22.26 -4.94 5.00
N HIS A 286 22.56 -3.91 4.21
CA HIS A 286 23.48 -2.87 4.68
C HIS A 286 22.68 -1.75 5.37
N LEU A 287 22.91 -1.53 6.68
CA LEU A 287 22.39 -0.38 7.42
C LEU A 287 22.60 0.94 6.67
N TYR A 288 23.71 1.03 5.93
CA TYR A 288 24.00 2.14 5.01
C TYR A 288 22.90 2.40 3.97
N TYR A 289 22.33 1.37 3.34
CA TYR A 289 21.26 1.56 2.35
C TYR A 289 19.96 2.01 3.01
N LEU A 290 19.64 1.50 4.20
CA LEU A 290 18.49 1.98 4.98
C LEU A 290 18.69 3.43 5.46
N GLN A 291 19.90 3.79 5.89
CA GLN A 291 20.26 5.17 6.19
C GLN A 291 20.19 6.05 4.95
N ARG A 292 20.59 5.53 3.77
CA ARG A 292 20.44 6.21 2.49
C ARG A 292 18.97 6.38 2.09
N LEU A 293 18.08 5.44 2.43
CA LEU A 293 16.63 5.62 2.29
C LEU A 293 16.06 6.70 3.20
N LYS A 294 16.67 6.92 4.39
CA LYS A 294 16.31 8.00 5.31
C LYS A 294 16.86 9.37 4.89
N ARG A 295 17.84 9.44 3.99
CA ARG A 295 18.40 10.72 3.55
C ARG A 295 17.34 11.53 2.80
N PRO A 296 17.30 12.86 3.01
CA PRO A 296 16.46 13.74 2.22
C PRO A 296 16.73 13.54 0.72
N VAL A 297 15.66 13.56 -0.09
CA VAL A 297 15.74 13.34 -1.53
C VAL A 297 16.70 14.33 -2.21
N PHE A 298 16.70 15.59 -1.78
CA PHE A 298 17.60 16.62 -2.30
C PHE A 298 19.07 16.31 -2.04
N SER A 299 19.44 15.86 -0.83
CA SER A 299 20.83 15.48 -0.53
C SER A 299 21.32 14.31 -1.38
N LEU A 300 20.42 13.38 -1.74
CA LEU A 300 20.75 12.29 -2.67
C LEU A 300 20.94 12.82 -4.10
N ALA A 301 20.06 13.72 -4.54
CA ALA A 301 20.15 14.35 -5.85
C ALA A 301 21.43 15.19 -6.01
N GLU A 302 21.80 15.97 -4.98
CA GLU A 302 23.07 16.70 -4.93
C GLU A 302 24.28 15.77 -5.05
N ALA A 303 24.26 14.64 -4.32
CA ALA A 303 25.33 13.65 -4.39
C ALA A 303 25.43 13.00 -5.79
N GLU A 304 24.31 12.74 -6.45
CA GLU A 304 24.27 12.23 -7.83
C GLU A 304 24.80 13.26 -8.84
N LEU A 305 24.39 14.53 -8.71
CA LEU A 305 24.92 15.62 -9.54
C LEU A 305 26.42 15.82 -9.33
N ALA A 306 26.90 15.80 -8.09
CA ALA A 306 28.32 15.90 -7.77
C ALA A 306 29.12 14.71 -8.33
N ALA A 307 28.56 13.50 -8.29
CA ALA A 307 29.18 12.32 -8.90
C ALA A 307 29.22 12.43 -10.43
N ALA A 308 28.17 12.93 -11.07
CA ALA A 308 28.13 13.18 -12.50
C ALA A 308 29.15 14.25 -12.93
N ALA A 309 29.27 15.34 -12.17
CA ALA A 309 30.26 16.39 -12.41
C ALA A 309 31.70 15.89 -12.28
N LYS A 310 31.98 15.00 -11.31
CA LYS A 310 33.30 14.36 -11.17
C LYS A 310 33.63 13.46 -12.36
N LYS A 311 32.65 12.69 -12.87
CA LYS A 311 32.82 11.87 -14.08
C LYS A 311 33.10 12.71 -15.32
N ALA A 312 32.48 13.89 -15.44
CA ALA A 312 32.73 14.81 -16.54
C ALA A 312 34.12 15.48 -16.49
N LYS A 313 34.73 15.59 -15.30
CA LYS A 313 36.01 16.28 -15.09
C LYS A 313 37.25 15.42 -15.23
N THR A 314 37.15 14.10 -15.34
CA THR A 314 38.31 13.23 -15.60
C THR A 314 38.59 13.20 -17.11
N PRO A 315 39.57 13.98 -17.62
CA PRO A 315 39.95 13.94 -19.02
C PRO A 315 40.96 12.80 -19.14
N ASN A 316 40.53 11.60 -19.53
CA ASN A 316 41.48 10.54 -19.81
C ASN A 316 42.29 10.91 -21.06
N SER A 317 43.49 11.43 -20.85
CA SER A 317 44.57 11.43 -21.82
C SER A 317 45.08 10.01 -22.02
N SER A 318 44.38 9.25 -22.87
CA SER A 318 45.03 8.20 -23.64
C SER A 318 44.43 8.23 -25.04
N SER A 319 45.11 8.96 -25.90
CA SER A 319 45.07 8.83 -27.35
C SER A 319 45.24 7.36 -27.73
N GLY A 320 44.11 6.69 -27.97
CA GLY A 320 44.04 5.42 -28.63
C GLY A 320 42.76 5.43 -29.45
N ASN A 321 42.91 5.50 -30.78
CA ASN A 321 41.83 5.32 -31.74
C ASN A 321 41.06 4.04 -31.41
N MET A 322 39.94 4.18 -30.71
CA MET A 322 38.93 3.15 -30.55
C MET A 322 37.66 3.72 -31.12
N ALA A 323 37.25 3.11 -32.22
CA ALA A 323 36.03 3.38 -32.93
C ALA A 323 34.85 3.60 -31.96
N LEU A 324 34.04 4.61 -32.26
CA LEU A 324 32.67 4.73 -31.81
C LEU A 324 31.91 3.44 -32.18
N GLN A 325 31.98 2.43 -31.32
CA GLN A 325 31.00 1.35 -31.31
C GLN A 325 29.77 1.87 -30.57
N ASN A 326 28.70 2.00 -31.34
CA ASN A 326 27.33 2.31 -30.96
C ASN A 326 26.81 1.30 -29.92
N SER A 327 27.07 1.55 -28.63
CA SER A 327 26.60 0.73 -27.50
C SER A 327 25.44 1.37 -26.72
N THR A 328 24.75 2.37 -27.28
CA THR A 328 23.52 2.97 -26.70
C THR A 328 22.23 2.26 -27.14
N GLN A 329 22.31 1.33 -28.10
CA GLN A 329 21.16 0.60 -28.62
C GLN A 329 20.47 -0.35 -27.61
N PRO A 330 21.18 -1.15 -26.79
CA PRO A 330 20.50 -2.11 -25.91
C PRO A 330 19.72 -1.44 -24.76
N GLU A 331 20.14 -0.27 -24.29
CA GLU A 331 19.40 0.49 -23.26
C GLU A 331 18.15 1.17 -23.83
N PHE A 332 18.23 1.65 -25.08
CA PHE A 332 17.07 2.20 -25.78
C PHE A 332 16.03 1.11 -26.09
N ASP A 333 16.48 -0.05 -26.57
CA ASP A 333 15.60 -1.19 -26.87
C ASP A 333 14.93 -1.74 -25.61
N TYR A 334 15.64 -1.77 -24.47
CA TYR A 334 15.07 -2.14 -23.18
C TYR A 334 14.02 -1.13 -22.69
N ALA A 335 14.28 0.18 -22.83
CA ALA A 335 13.34 1.22 -22.44
C ALA A 335 12.07 1.20 -23.31
N VAL A 336 12.21 1.00 -24.62
CA VAL A 336 11.08 0.84 -25.55
C VAL A 336 10.28 -0.41 -25.24
N PHE A 337 10.94 -1.53 -24.93
CA PHE A 337 10.28 -2.77 -24.51
C PHE A 337 9.50 -2.59 -23.19
N ALA A 338 10.10 -1.96 -22.18
CA ALA A 338 9.46 -1.71 -20.90
C ALA A 338 8.24 -0.78 -21.03
N LEU A 339 8.33 0.27 -21.87
CA LEU A 339 7.21 1.17 -22.14
C LEU A 339 6.05 0.45 -22.84
N ARG A 340 6.34 -0.41 -23.82
CA ARG A 340 5.32 -1.23 -24.50
C ARG A 340 4.62 -2.18 -23.54
N HIS A 341 5.38 -2.81 -22.65
CA HIS A 341 4.82 -3.72 -21.64
C HIS A 341 3.94 -2.97 -20.63
N HIS A 342 4.36 -1.80 -20.17
CA HIS A 342 3.53 -0.97 -19.28
C HIS A 342 2.22 -0.54 -19.95
N LEU A 343 2.29 -0.14 -21.22
CA LEU A 343 1.13 0.29 -22.00
C LEU A 343 0.15 -0.88 -22.20
N ALA A 344 0.64 -2.09 -22.50
CA ALA A 344 -0.18 -3.30 -22.60
C ALA A 344 -0.85 -3.69 -21.27
N ASN A 345 -0.13 -3.56 -20.15
CA ASN A 345 -0.71 -3.80 -18.82
C ASN A 345 -1.80 -2.78 -18.48
N GLU A 346 -1.59 -1.51 -18.82
CA GLU A 346 -2.58 -0.47 -18.62
C GLU A 346 -3.85 -0.75 -19.44
N GLU A 347 -3.68 -1.18 -20.69
CA GLU A 347 -4.79 -1.55 -21.58
C GLU A 347 -5.58 -2.75 -21.03
N SER A 348 -4.88 -3.76 -20.50
CA SER A 348 -5.49 -4.92 -19.83
C SER A 348 -6.33 -4.49 -18.60
N VAL A 349 -5.77 -3.64 -17.74
CA VAL A 349 -6.49 -3.09 -16.58
C VAL A 349 -7.72 -2.30 -17.03
N ARG A 350 -7.61 -1.50 -18.10
CA ARG A 350 -8.72 -0.73 -18.67
C ARG A 350 -9.82 -1.63 -19.20
N VAL A 351 -9.49 -2.75 -19.86
CA VAL A 351 -10.47 -3.74 -20.34
C VAL A 351 -11.22 -4.38 -19.17
N VAL A 352 -10.50 -4.82 -18.13
CA VAL A 352 -11.11 -5.40 -16.91
C VAL A 352 -12.03 -4.40 -16.23
N PHE A 353 -11.59 -3.14 -16.11
CA PHE A 353 -12.38 -2.07 -15.52
C PHE A 353 -13.65 -1.78 -16.32
N ASN A 354 -13.56 -1.68 -17.65
CA ASN A 354 -14.73 -1.50 -18.51
C ASN A 354 -15.71 -2.67 -18.42
N HIS A 355 -15.22 -3.90 -18.29
CA HIS A 355 -16.08 -5.06 -18.07
C HIS A 355 -16.80 -4.98 -16.71
N ALA A 356 -16.10 -4.56 -15.66
CA ALA A 356 -16.71 -4.33 -14.34
C ALA A 356 -17.79 -3.25 -14.38
N LEU A 357 -17.55 -2.14 -15.09
CA LEU A 357 -18.55 -1.08 -15.28
C LEU A 357 -19.79 -1.57 -16.03
N LYS A 358 -19.62 -2.37 -17.10
CA LYS A 358 -20.75 -2.97 -17.83
C LYS A 358 -21.57 -3.91 -16.95
N ARG A 359 -20.91 -4.72 -16.12
CA ARG A 359 -21.59 -5.60 -15.16
C ARG A 359 -22.38 -4.80 -14.12
N LEU A 360 -21.81 -3.74 -13.59
CA LEU A 360 -22.48 -2.87 -12.62
C LEU A 360 -23.68 -2.16 -13.24
N ALA A 361 -23.58 -1.69 -14.48
CA ALA A 361 -24.71 -1.11 -15.22
C ALA A 361 -25.84 -2.12 -15.49
N ALA A 362 -25.51 -3.40 -15.73
CA ALA A 362 -26.51 -4.45 -15.87
C ALA A 362 -27.20 -4.77 -14.53
N GLU A 363 -26.47 -4.79 -13.42
CA GLU A 363 -27.04 -4.99 -12.08
C GLU A 363 -27.94 -3.83 -11.63
N THR A 364 -27.56 -2.58 -11.92
CA THR A 364 -28.41 -1.42 -11.63
C THR A 364 -29.70 -1.44 -12.45
N SER A 365 -29.63 -1.85 -13.72
CA SER A 365 -30.82 -2.02 -14.58
C SER A 365 -31.78 -3.07 -14.01
N LYS A 366 -31.27 -4.24 -13.58
CA LYS A 366 -32.06 -5.29 -12.92
C LYS A 366 -32.71 -4.83 -11.61
N LEU A 367 -32.03 -3.99 -10.83
CA LEU A 367 -32.60 -3.42 -9.61
C LEU A 367 -33.69 -2.40 -9.89
N GLN A 368 -33.55 -1.60 -10.95
CA GLN A 368 -34.59 -0.68 -11.39
C GLN A 368 -35.85 -1.43 -11.84
N GLU A 369 -35.73 -2.48 -12.65
CA GLU A 369 -36.87 -3.33 -13.06
C GLU A 369 -37.63 -3.91 -11.85
N LYS A 370 -36.90 -4.47 -10.87
CA LYS A 370 -37.49 -4.99 -9.62
C LYS A 370 -38.18 -3.91 -8.78
N SER A 371 -37.69 -2.66 -8.86
CA SER A 371 -38.31 -1.54 -8.15
C SER A 371 -39.64 -1.11 -8.79
N HIS A 372 -39.76 -1.23 -10.11
CA HIS A 372 -41.00 -0.98 -10.85
C HIS A 372 -42.04 -2.08 -10.59
N GLU A 373 -41.65 -3.36 -10.56
CA GLU A 373 -42.56 -4.45 -10.22
C GLU A 373 -43.18 -4.32 -8.81
N LYS A 374 -42.39 -3.85 -7.83
CA LYS A 374 -42.89 -3.67 -6.46
C LYS A 374 -43.87 -2.52 -6.30
N LYS A 375 -43.88 -1.53 -7.20
CA LYS A 375 -44.83 -0.41 -7.15
C LYS A 375 -46.21 -0.76 -7.73
N PHE A 376 -46.38 -1.92 -8.37
CA PHE A 376 -47.61 -2.29 -9.07
C PHE A 376 -48.54 -3.26 -8.31
N LYS A 377 -48.45 -3.34 -6.98
CA LYS A 377 -49.47 -4.04 -6.16
C LYS A 377 -50.14 -3.14 -5.11
N PRO A 378 -50.98 -2.16 -5.50
CA PRO A 378 -51.75 -1.39 -4.53
C PRO A 378 -52.97 -2.14 -3.97
N ASP A 379 -53.50 -3.15 -4.67
CA ASP A 379 -54.89 -3.57 -4.41
C ASP A 379 -55.10 -4.85 -3.59
N ALA A 380 -54.03 -5.51 -3.12
CA ALA A 380 -54.15 -6.80 -2.42
C ALA A 380 -54.16 -6.74 -0.88
N LEU A 381 -54.00 -5.55 -0.27
CA LEU A 381 -53.87 -5.41 1.20
C LEU A 381 -55.00 -4.64 1.89
N ALA A 382 -55.99 -4.13 1.15
CA ALA A 382 -57.17 -3.49 1.75
C ALA A 382 -58.12 -4.48 2.48
N GLY A 383 -57.98 -5.80 2.26
CA GLY A 383 -58.92 -6.81 2.81
C GLY A 383 -58.52 -7.48 4.13
N ARG A 384 -57.44 -7.07 4.83
CA ARG A 384 -56.91 -7.83 5.99
C ARG A 384 -56.81 -7.04 7.31
N ALA A 385 -57.33 -5.82 7.37
CA ALA A 385 -57.31 -4.99 8.57
C ALA A 385 -58.40 -5.34 9.61
N ASP A 386 -59.43 -6.13 9.24
CA ASP A 386 -60.59 -6.35 10.12
C ASP A 386 -60.48 -7.55 11.08
N LYS A 387 -59.34 -8.24 11.17
CA LYS A 387 -59.20 -9.47 11.99
C LYS A 387 -58.32 -9.37 13.24
N ILE A 388 -57.88 -8.17 13.64
CA ILE A 388 -57.07 -7.99 14.86
C ILE A 388 -57.77 -7.01 15.82
N LYS A 389 -59.01 -7.33 16.19
CA LYS A 389 -59.67 -6.80 17.39
C LYS A 389 -60.47 -7.93 18.02
N GLN A 390 -59.80 -8.81 18.75
CA GLN A 390 -60.35 -9.64 19.83
C GLN A 390 -59.30 -10.69 20.19
N GLN A 391 -58.46 -10.40 21.18
CA GLN A 391 -58.10 -11.41 22.16
C GLN A 391 -57.57 -10.76 23.44
N THR A 392 -58.34 -11.04 24.48
CA THR A 392 -58.33 -10.60 25.86
C THR A 392 -57.24 -11.28 26.70
N LEU A 393 -56.73 -10.51 27.67
CA LEU A 393 -56.24 -10.87 29.03
C LEU A 393 -56.65 -12.27 29.54
N PRO A 394 -55.80 -12.95 30.35
CA PRO A 394 -55.91 -12.74 31.81
C PRO A 394 -54.62 -12.82 32.66
N LYS A 395 -54.64 -11.97 33.70
CA LYS A 395 -54.37 -12.16 35.15
C LYS A 395 -53.20 -13.03 35.67
N SER A 396 -52.39 -12.32 36.46
CA SER A 396 -51.64 -12.68 37.68
C SER A 396 -51.92 -14.02 38.39
N SER A 397 -50.84 -14.68 38.79
CA SER A 397 -50.79 -15.53 39.98
C SER A 397 -49.41 -15.42 40.65
N PHE A 398 -49.46 -15.07 41.93
CA PHE A 398 -48.40 -15.08 42.93
C PHE A 398 -48.07 -16.53 43.33
N CYS A 399 -46.80 -16.85 43.55
CA CYS A 399 -46.37 -17.93 44.46
C CYS A 399 -44.95 -17.65 44.96
N MET A 400 -44.83 -17.32 46.26
CA MET A 400 -43.63 -17.57 47.06
C MET A 400 -43.45 -19.09 47.23
N VAL A 401 -42.21 -19.56 47.44
CA VAL A 401 -41.82 -20.53 48.50
C VAL A 401 -40.32 -20.87 48.40
N HIS A 402 -39.64 -20.61 49.52
CA HIS A 402 -38.46 -21.24 50.14
C HIS A 402 -37.19 -21.67 49.37
N LEU A 403 -36.08 -21.08 49.83
CA LEU A 403 -34.72 -21.65 49.88
C LEU A 403 -34.62 -22.79 50.89
N PRO A 404 -33.66 -23.72 50.69
CA PRO A 404 -32.73 -24.03 51.77
C PRO A 404 -31.27 -23.97 51.34
N ALA A 405 -30.41 -23.73 52.34
CA ALA A 405 -28.95 -23.74 52.28
C ALA A 405 -28.41 -25.07 52.82
N THR A 406 -27.31 -25.56 52.22
CA THR A 406 -26.19 -26.38 52.78
C THR A 406 -25.26 -26.67 51.60
N GLU A 407 -24.07 -26.08 51.51
CA GLU A 407 -22.78 -26.52 52.07
C GLU A 407 -22.13 -27.78 51.43
N VAL A 408 -20.97 -27.51 50.79
CA VAL A 408 -19.69 -28.23 50.93
C VAL A 408 -19.36 -29.44 50.01
N ASN A 409 -18.28 -29.23 49.24
CA ASN A 409 -17.18 -30.12 48.81
C ASN A 409 -17.13 -30.88 47.46
N ALA A 410 -15.91 -30.80 46.91
CA ALA A 410 -15.15 -31.73 46.05
C ALA A 410 -15.65 -31.95 44.61
N VAL A 411 -14.90 -31.54 43.56
CA VAL A 411 -13.68 -32.12 42.95
C VAL A 411 -13.98 -33.34 42.07
N GLU A 412 -13.39 -33.31 40.86
CA GLU A 412 -13.22 -34.38 39.84
C GLU A 412 -14.43 -34.71 38.94
N GLU A 413 -14.39 -34.29 37.68
CA GLU A 413 -13.86 -35.01 36.49
C GLU A 413 -14.98 -35.76 35.78
N PHE A 414 -15.41 -35.25 34.62
CA PHE A 414 -15.91 -36.07 33.50
C PHE A 414 -15.93 -35.22 32.22
N SER A 415 -15.06 -35.55 31.27
CA SER A 415 -15.19 -35.11 29.87
C SER A 415 -14.88 -36.29 28.96
N LEU A 416 -15.92 -36.93 28.43
CA LEU A 416 -15.82 -37.87 27.31
C LEU A 416 -17.14 -37.88 26.52
N TRP A 417 -17.03 -37.73 25.19
CA TRP A 417 -18.05 -37.87 24.10
C TRP A 417 -19.13 -36.78 24.01
N GLU A 418 -19.63 -36.36 22.86
CA GLU A 418 -19.25 -36.31 21.44
C GLU A 418 -20.37 -35.48 20.73
N ASP A 419 -20.11 -34.99 19.53
CA ASP A 419 -21.08 -34.64 18.47
C ASP A 419 -22.15 -33.55 18.68
N LYS A 420 -21.85 -32.37 18.12
CA LYS A 420 -22.83 -31.29 17.87
C LYS A 420 -23.61 -31.54 16.58
N TYR A 421 -24.87 -31.94 16.70
CA TYR A 421 -25.87 -31.81 15.63
C TYR A 421 -26.48 -30.40 15.64
N ASN A 422 -26.57 -29.76 14.47
CA ASN A 422 -27.32 -28.51 14.29
C ASN A 422 -28.81 -28.84 14.04
N PHE A 423 -29.67 -28.31 14.92
CA PHE A 423 -31.13 -28.33 14.76
C PHE A 423 -31.61 -26.94 14.33
N ASP A 424 -32.68 -26.89 13.51
CA ASP A 424 -33.36 -25.62 13.24
C ASP A 424 -34.20 -25.16 14.45
N LYS A 425 -34.73 -23.92 14.39
CA LYS A 425 -35.58 -23.33 15.45
C LYS A 425 -36.90 -24.08 15.71
N LYS A 426 -37.16 -25.20 15.02
CA LYS A 426 -38.31 -26.08 15.22
C LYS A 426 -37.90 -27.54 15.54
N GLY A 427 -36.62 -27.77 15.87
CA GLY A 427 -36.14 -29.07 16.36
C GLY A 427 -36.09 -30.19 15.31
N ARG A 428 -36.03 -29.87 14.01
CA ARG A 428 -35.92 -30.89 12.96
C ARG A 428 -34.48 -31.09 12.51
N ARG A 429 -34.06 -32.35 12.34
CA ARG A 429 -32.75 -32.73 11.80
C ARG A 429 -32.66 -32.32 10.32
N LEU A 430 -31.65 -31.53 9.98
CA LEU A 430 -31.30 -31.23 8.59
C LEU A 430 -30.34 -32.32 8.08
N LEU A 431 -30.81 -33.15 7.14
CA LEU A 431 -29.95 -34.01 6.33
C LEU A 431 -29.29 -33.14 5.25
N GLN A 432 -27.98 -32.94 5.32
CA GLN A 432 -27.23 -32.24 4.29
C GLN A 432 -26.82 -33.29 3.23
N LEU A 433 -27.49 -33.29 2.09
CA LEU A 433 -27.08 -34.05 0.91
C LEU A 433 -25.97 -33.25 0.20
N ASN A 434 -24.81 -33.89 0.05
CA ASN A 434 -23.69 -33.39 -0.74
C ASN A 434 -24.05 -33.34 -2.23
N PHE A 435 -23.70 -32.25 -2.90
CA PHE A 435 -23.56 -32.22 -4.35
C PHE A 435 -22.19 -31.63 -4.71
N ASP A 436 -21.40 -32.42 -5.44
CA ASP A 436 -20.16 -32.02 -6.12
C ASP A 436 -20.44 -30.96 -7.20
N PRO A 437 -19.50 -30.05 -7.48
CA PRO A 437 -19.47 -29.36 -8.76
C PRO A 437 -18.15 -29.63 -9.50
N CYS A 438 -18.17 -30.67 -10.33
CA CYS A 438 -17.59 -30.56 -11.66
C CYS A 438 -18.74 -30.18 -12.60
N PHE A 439 -18.86 -28.90 -12.95
CA PHE A 439 -19.32 -28.35 -14.24
C PHE A 439 -19.29 -26.82 -14.19
#